data_AF-A0A101GER0-F1
#
_entry.id   AF-A0A101GER0-F1
#
_cell.length_a   1.000
_cell.length_b   1.000
_cell.length_c   1.000
_cell.angle_alpha   90.00
_cell.angle_beta   90.00
_cell.angle_gamma   90.00
#
_symmetry.space_group_name_H-M   'P 1'
#
loop_
_entity.id
_entity.type
_entity.pdbx_description
1 polymer ?
#
loop_
_entity_poly.entity_id
_entity_poly.type
_entity_poly.pdbx_seq_one_letter_code
_entity_poly.pdbx_strand_id
1 'polypeptide(L)'
;GELMEDIGPWFVVGVLLAGMIQGLLPADLIPETLGTGLLSMLAALAVSTPLYVCATASTPIVASLALKGLSPGAALVFLLAGPATNVTSLTVVTRILGKKASAIYLSTIIVSSLLLGLAVNMLYNTLGLDTSKWLAKAIEDEPGLFSLTSAIVLSLLLLRALAGRFLNR
;
A
#
# COMPACT_ATOMS: atom_id res chain seq x y z
N GLY A 1 5.56 18.91 17.35
CA GLY A 1 6.01 17.82 16.47
C GLY A 1 4.97 17.66 15.40
N GLU A 2 4.97 18.56 14.42
CA GLU A 2 3.81 18.80 13.53
C GLU A 2 3.62 17.68 12.49
N LEU A 3 4.69 16.95 12.18
CA LEU A 3 4.67 15.86 11.20
C LEU A 3 3.79 14.66 11.63
N MET A 4 3.77 14.33 12.93
CA MET A 4 2.97 13.22 13.46
C MET A 4 1.49 13.56 13.56
N GLU A 5 1.15 14.84 13.76
CA GLU A 5 -0.22 15.33 13.83
C GLU A 5 -0.88 15.34 12.43
N ASP A 6 -0.10 15.59 11.38
CA ASP A 6 -0.58 15.58 9.99
C ASP A 6 -0.67 14.16 9.39
N ILE A 7 0.29 13.28 9.66
CA ILE A 7 0.33 11.93 9.07
C ILE A 7 -0.54 10.94 9.87
N GLY A 8 -0.60 11.09 11.19
CA GLY A 8 -1.28 10.16 12.10
C GLY A 8 -2.74 9.86 11.73
N PRO A 9 -3.58 10.88 11.45
CA PRO A 9 -4.97 10.67 11.04
C PRO A 9 -5.13 9.80 9.79
N TRP A 10 -4.34 10.10 8.75
CA TRP A 10 -4.40 9.39 7.47
C TRP A 10 -3.84 7.98 7.59
N PHE A 11 -2.82 7.79 8.42
CA PHE A 11 -2.30 6.47 8.75
C PHE A 11 -3.35 5.58 9.42
N VAL A 12 -4.07 6.10 10.43
CA VAL A 12 -5.16 5.36 11.10
C VAL A 12 -6.26 4.97 10.11
N VAL A 13 -6.63 5.86 9.20
CA VAL A 13 -7.60 5.55 8.12
C VAL A 13 -7.08 4.43 7.22
N GLY A 14 -5.80 4.47 6.83
CA GLY A 14 -5.17 3.41 6.03
C GLY A 14 -5.18 2.05 6.73
N VAL A 15 -4.88 2.02 8.04
CA VAL A 15 -4.90 0.80 8.85
C VAL A 15 -6.32 0.26 9.03
N LEU A 16 -7.31 1.13 9.28
CA LEU A 16 -8.72 0.73 9.37
C LEU A 16 -9.24 0.17 8.05
N LEU A 17 -8.92 0.84 6.93
CA LEU A 17 -9.27 0.35 5.60
C LEU A 17 -8.58 -0.99 5.29
N ALA A 18 -7.30 -1.15 5.64
CA ALA A 18 -6.61 -2.43 5.49
C ALA A 18 -7.31 -3.56 6.27
N GLY A 19 -7.70 -3.30 7.52
CA GLY A 19 -8.46 -4.25 8.33
C GLY A 19 -9.86 -4.57 7.76
N MET A 20 -10.58 -3.57 7.25
CA MET A 20 -11.86 -3.79 6.57
C MET A 20 -11.67 -4.62 5.30
N ILE A 21 -10.66 -4.31 4.48
CA ILE A 21 -10.33 -5.07 3.27
C ILE A 21 -9.96 -6.51 3.63
N GLN A 22 -9.17 -6.73 4.68
CA GLN A 22 -8.82 -8.06 5.16
C GLN A 22 -10.06 -8.89 5.55
N GLY A 23 -11.06 -8.24 6.16
CA GLY A 23 -12.30 -8.86 6.61
C GLY A 23 -13.36 -9.05 5.52
N LEU A 24 -13.46 -8.13 4.55
CA LEU A 24 -14.47 -8.16 3.49
C LEU A 24 -14.02 -8.87 2.21
N LEU A 25 -12.73 -8.85 1.84
CA LEU A 25 -12.25 -9.54 0.65
C LEU A 25 -11.92 -11.01 0.96
N PRO A 26 -12.56 -12.01 0.31
CA PRO A 26 -12.13 -13.40 0.34
C PRO A 26 -10.72 -13.58 -0.23
N ALA A 27 -9.96 -14.53 0.32
CA ALA A 27 -8.57 -14.79 -0.09
C ALA A 27 -8.44 -15.31 -1.53
N ASP A 28 -9.51 -15.86 -2.08
CA ASP A 28 -9.47 -16.49 -3.41
C ASP A 28 -9.83 -15.53 -4.55
N LEU A 29 -10.46 -14.37 -4.26
CA LEU A 29 -10.92 -13.45 -5.31
C LEU A 29 -9.77 -12.89 -6.13
N ILE A 30 -8.67 -12.50 -5.50
CA ILE A 30 -7.55 -11.86 -6.20
C ILE A 30 -6.83 -12.86 -7.13
N PRO A 31 -6.40 -14.04 -6.67
CA PRO A 31 -5.75 -15.02 -7.55
C PRO A 31 -6.68 -15.57 -8.63
N GLU A 32 -7.98 -15.79 -8.37
CA GLU A 32 -8.92 -16.27 -9.40
C GLU A 32 -9.28 -15.20 -10.45
N THR A 33 -9.47 -13.94 -10.05
CA THR A 33 -9.98 -12.90 -10.98
C THR A 33 -8.87 -12.07 -11.64
N LEU A 34 -7.75 -11.83 -10.95
CA LEU A 34 -6.69 -10.95 -11.43
C LEU A 34 -5.45 -11.73 -11.89
N GLY A 35 -5.26 -12.96 -11.42
CA GLY A 35 -4.08 -13.78 -11.69
C GLY A 35 -2.77 -13.12 -11.25
N THR A 36 -1.64 -13.67 -11.69
CA THR A 36 -0.29 -13.14 -11.40
C THR A 36 0.27 -12.28 -12.53
N GLY A 37 -0.50 -11.99 -13.57
CA GLY A 37 -0.04 -11.33 -14.79
C GLY A 37 -0.11 -9.80 -14.77
N LEU A 38 -0.02 -9.20 -15.96
CA LEU A 38 -0.14 -7.75 -16.15
C LEU A 38 -1.51 -7.21 -15.67
N LEU A 39 -2.55 -8.05 -15.68
CA LEU A 39 -3.90 -7.69 -15.28
C LEU A 39 -3.97 -7.28 -13.79
N SER A 40 -3.24 -7.97 -12.91
CA SER A 40 -3.20 -7.62 -11.49
C SER A 40 -2.46 -6.31 -11.24
N MET A 41 -1.42 -6.01 -12.02
CA MET A 41 -0.70 -4.74 -11.96
C MET A 41 -1.58 -3.58 -12.40
N LEU A 42 -2.34 -3.76 -13.49
CA LEU A 42 -3.28 -2.75 -13.98
C LEU A 42 -4.43 -2.54 -12.99
N ALA A 43 -4.96 -3.60 -12.40
CA ALA A 43 -5.98 -3.49 -11.36
C ALA A 43 -5.44 -2.77 -10.12
N ALA A 44 -4.22 -3.10 -9.68
CA ALA A 44 -3.56 -2.41 -8.57
C ALA A 44 -3.39 -0.92 -8.86
N LEU A 45 -2.97 -0.55 -10.07
CA LEU A 45 -2.84 0.84 -10.50
C LEU A 45 -4.21 1.55 -10.57
N ALA A 46 -5.24 0.86 -11.06
CA ALA A 46 -6.60 1.39 -11.15
C ALA A 46 -7.22 1.62 -9.77
N VAL A 47 -6.92 0.77 -8.78
CA VAL A 47 -7.39 0.92 -7.39
C VAL A 47 -6.56 1.94 -6.63
N SER A 48 -5.24 2.02 -6.85
CA SER A 48 -4.38 2.98 -6.15
C SER A 48 -4.69 4.44 -6.53
N THR A 49 -5.10 4.66 -7.78
CA THR A 49 -5.40 6.00 -8.33
C THR A 49 -6.51 6.74 -7.56
N PRO A 50 -7.71 6.17 -7.33
CA PRO A 50 -8.77 6.81 -6.54
C PRO A 50 -8.49 6.79 -5.04
N LEU A 51 -7.72 5.82 -4.54
CA LEU A 51 -7.47 5.69 -3.11
C LEU A 51 -6.56 6.82 -2.59
N TYR A 52 -5.68 7.38 -3.43
CA TYR A 52 -4.84 8.55 -3.13
C TYR A 52 -4.18 8.43 -1.74
N VAL A 53 -3.46 7.35 -1.50
CA VAL A 53 -2.90 7.06 -0.18
C VAL A 53 -1.39 7.27 -0.23
N CYS A 54 -0.83 7.97 0.76
CA CYS A 54 0.62 8.07 0.91
C CYS A 54 1.24 6.68 1.08
N ALA A 55 2.53 6.52 0.75
CA ALA A 55 3.20 5.22 0.83
C ALA A 55 3.02 4.57 2.22
N THR A 56 3.08 5.36 3.30
CA THR A 56 2.88 4.91 4.68
C THR A 56 1.52 4.28 4.96
N ALA A 57 0.43 4.84 4.44
CA ALA A 57 -0.91 4.28 4.61
C ALA A 57 -1.23 3.21 3.54
N SER A 58 -0.51 3.18 2.42
CA SER A 58 -0.60 2.13 1.41
C SER A 58 0.07 0.82 1.84
N THR A 59 1.14 0.87 2.62
CA THR A 59 1.85 -0.31 3.13
C THR A 59 0.94 -1.33 3.84
N PRO A 60 0.14 -0.95 4.87
CA PRO A 60 -0.73 -1.92 5.54
C PRO A 60 -1.82 -2.49 4.61
N ILE A 61 -2.34 -1.67 3.68
CA ILE A 61 -3.32 -2.10 2.69
C ILE A 61 -2.71 -3.16 1.77
N VAL A 62 -1.52 -2.89 1.24
CA VAL A 62 -0.80 -3.82 0.35
C VAL A 62 -0.40 -5.09 1.10
N ALA A 63 0.00 -5.00 2.37
CA ALA A 63 0.26 -6.18 3.19
C ALA A 63 -1.02 -7.05 3.31
N SER A 64 -2.17 -6.45 3.58
CA SER A 64 -3.44 -7.17 3.63
C SER A 64 -3.83 -7.82 2.30
N LEU A 65 -3.64 -7.11 1.17
CA LEU A 65 -3.89 -7.66 -0.16
C LEU A 65 -2.89 -8.78 -0.53
N ALA A 66 -1.63 -8.65 -0.14
CA ALA A 66 -0.62 -9.66 -0.40
C ALA A 66 -0.91 -10.95 0.37
N LEU A 67 -1.47 -10.87 1.59
CA LEU A 67 -1.99 -12.05 2.31
C LEU A 67 -3.14 -12.74 1.58
N LYS A 68 -3.90 -11.98 0.78
CA LYS A 68 -5.00 -12.47 -0.06
C LYS A 68 -4.50 -12.91 -1.45
N GLY A 69 -3.19 -13.09 -1.65
CA GLY A 69 -2.64 -13.61 -2.90
C GLY A 69 -2.37 -12.56 -3.98
N LEU A 70 -2.31 -11.26 -3.64
CA LEU A 70 -1.84 -10.24 -4.59
C LEU A 70 -0.40 -10.53 -5.03
N SER A 71 -0.14 -10.45 -6.34
CA SER A 71 1.20 -10.66 -6.88
C SER A 71 2.19 -9.59 -6.37
N PRO A 72 3.46 -9.94 -6.15
CA PRO A 72 4.47 -9.02 -5.62
C PRO A 72 4.73 -7.86 -6.57
N GLY A 73 4.66 -8.09 -7.89
CA GLY A 73 4.72 -7.04 -8.89
C GLY A 73 3.55 -6.07 -8.81
N ALA A 74 2.32 -6.55 -8.57
CA ALA A 74 1.15 -5.68 -8.41
C ALA A 74 1.21 -4.88 -7.10
N ALA A 75 1.72 -5.48 -6.02
CA ALA A 75 1.99 -4.79 -4.76
C ALA A 75 2.99 -3.63 -4.95
N LEU A 76 4.08 -3.85 -5.70
CA LEU A 76 5.03 -2.78 -6.02
C LEU A 76 4.42 -1.69 -6.89
N VAL A 77 3.66 -2.07 -7.92
CA VAL A 77 2.97 -1.09 -8.78
C VAL A 77 2.01 -0.25 -7.95
N PHE A 78 1.25 -0.83 -7.02
CA PHE A 78 0.38 -0.09 -6.11
C PHE A 78 1.16 0.93 -5.28
N LEU A 79 2.26 0.51 -4.66
CA LEU A 79 3.09 1.36 -3.79
C LEU A 79 3.77 2.51 -4.54
N LEU A 80 4.14 2.29 -5.81
CA LEU A 80 4.74 3.31 -6.66
C LEU A 80 3.70 4.25 -7.28
N ALA A 81 2.60 3.70 -7.79
CA ALA A 81 1.57 4.45 -8.49
C ALA A 81 0.72 5.30 -7.54
N GLY A 82 0.43 4.83 -6.32
CA GLY A 82 -0.37 5.56 -5.32
C GLY A 82 0.10 7.01 -5.10
N PRO A 83 1.31 7.24 -4.58
CA PRO A 83 1.82 8.60 -4.36
C PRO A 83 2.14 9.37 -5.65
N ALA A 84 2.40 8.67 -6.76
CA ALA A 84 2.69 9.30 -8.05
C ALA A 84 1.44 9.86 -8.74
N THR A 85 0.31 9.18 -8.59
CA THR A 85 -0.99 9.59 -9.15
C THR A 85 -1.71 10.62 -8.28
N ASN A 86 -1.00 11.19 -7.29
CA ASN A 86 -1.53 12.22 -6.43
C ASN A 86 -2.09 13.40 -7.27
N VAL A 87 -3.41 13.60 -7.34
CA VAL A 87 -4.05 14.84 -7.80
C VAL A 87 -3.34 16.11 -7.30
N THR A 88 -2.97 16.21 -6.01
CA THR A 88 -2.28 17.42 -5.51
C THR A 88 -0.88 17.56 -6.10
N SER A 89 -0.06 16.51 -6.06
CA SER A 89 1.29 16.50 -6.66
C SER A 89 1.23 16.74 -8.17
N LEU A 90 0.30 16.09 -8.86
CA LEU A 90 0.08 16.21 -10.30
C LEU A 90 -0.41 17.61 -10.68
N THR A 91 -1.25 18.23 -9.85
CA THR A 91 -1.70 19.62 -10.05
C THR A 91 -0.54 20.60 -9.90
N VAL A 92 0.31 20.42 -8.88
CA VAL A 92 1.50 21.25 -8.67
C VAL A 92 2.48 21.10 -9.84
N VAL A 93 2.79 19.87 -10.25
CA VAL A 93 3.65 19.59 -11.41
C VAL A 93 3.06 20.19 -12.69
N THR A 94 1.75 20.09 -12.89
CA THR A 94 1.07 20.67 -14.06
C THR A 94 1.09 22.19 -14.07
N ARG A 95 1.03 22.83 -12.90
CA ARG A 95 1.14 24.29 -12.81
C ARG A 95 2.56 24.78 -13.04
N ILE A 96 3.58 24.07 -12.55
CA ILE A 96 4.98 24.52 -12.64
C ILE A 96 5.60 24.16 -13.99
N LEU A 97 5.44 22.90 -14.44
CA LEU A 97 6.08 22.39 -15.66
C LEU A 97 5.15 22.38 -16.89
N GLY A 98 3.85 22.60 -16.70
CA GLY A 98 2.85 22.58 -17.77
C GLY A 98 2.32 21.18 -18.12
N LYS A 99 1.20 21.14 -18.85
CA LYS A 99 0.45 19.90 -19.15
C LYS A 99 1.27 18.84 -19.91
N LYS A 100 2.16 19.26 -20.82
CA LYS A 100 3.00 18.33 -21.60
C LYS A 100 4.00 17.60 -20.70
N ALA A 101 4.65 18.31 -19.79
CA ALA A 101 5.60 17.73 -18.87
C ALA A 101 4.92 16.79 -17.85
N SER A 102 3.73 17.14 -17.35
CA SER A 102 2.95 16.25 -16.48
C SER A 102 2.55 14.94 -17.14
N ALA A 103 2.16 14.98 -18.42
CA ALA A 103 1.83 13.77 -19.16
C ALA A 103 3.05 12.86 -19.31
N ILE A 104 4.22 13.44 -19.61
CA ILE A 104 5.48 12.69 -19.68
C ILE A 104 5.81 12.09 -18.31
N TYR A 105 5.77 12.90 -17.24
CA TYR A 105 6.01 12.44 -15.87
C TYR A 105 5.13 11.25 -15.49
N LEU A 106 3.82 11.37 -15.71
CA LEU A 106 2.87 10.32 -15.38
C LEU A 106 3.13 9.05 -16.23
N SER A 107 3.36 9.21 -17.53
CA SER A 107 3.67 8.09 -18.42
C SER A 107 4.95 7.37 -18.00
N THR A 108 6.00 8.11 -17.63
CA THR A 108 7.27 7.53 -17.18
C THR A 108 7.07 6.74 -15.89
N ILE A 109 6.28 7.23 -14.94
CA ILE A 109 6.03 6.50 -13.69
C ILE A 109 5.19 5.24 -13.94
N ILE A 110 4.14 5.33 -14.74
CA ILE A 110 3.33 4.16 -15.08
C ILE A 110 4.19 3.11 -15.79
N VAL A 111 4.98 3.51 -16.78
CA VAL A 111 5.85 2.58 -17.53
C VAL A 111 6.92 1.98 -16.63
N SER A 112 7.64 2.80 -15.85
CA SER A 112 8.69 2.32 -14.94
C SER A 112 8.15 1.41 -13.85
N SER A 113 7.01 1.74 -13.23
CA SER A 113 6.39 0.88 -12.22
C SER A 113 5.94 -0.45 -12.82
N LEU A 114 5.34 -0.47 -14.01
CA LEU A 114 4.98 -1.71 -14.70
C LEU A 114 6.21 -2.54 -15.08
N LEU A 115 7.27 -1.92 -15.60
CA LEU A 115 8.52 -2.60 -15.91
C LEU A 115 9.16 -3.23 -14.66
N LEU A 116 9.19 -2.49 -13.55
CA LEU A 116 9.68 -3.00 -12.28
C LEU A 116 8.79 -4.11 -11.73
N GLY A 117 7.47 -3.96 -11.82
CA GLY A 117 6.50 -4.99 -11.41
C GLY A 117 6.67 -6.28 -12.21
N LEU A 118 6.88 -6.17 -13.53
CA LEU A 118 7.19 -7.29 -14.40
C LEU A 118 8.53 -7.92 -14.05
N ALA A 119 9.58 -7.12 -13.84
CA ALA A 119 10.88 -7.61 -13.43
C ALA A 119 10.80 -8.39 -12.11
N VAL A 120 10.03 -7.89 -11.14
CA VAL A 120 9.81 -8.57 -9.85
C VAL A 120 9.03 -9.87 -10.03
N ASN A 121 7.96 -9.86 -10.83
CA ASN A 121 7.23 -11.09 -11.13
C ASN A 121 8.10 -12.13 -11.85
N MET A 122 8.91 -11.71 -12.82
CA MET A 122 9.85 -12.61 -13.51
C MET A 122 10.88 -13.17 -12.52
N LEU A 123 11.45 -12.31 -11.68
CA LEU A 123 12.41 -12.71 -10.66
C LEU A 123 11.80 -13.73 -9.69
N TYR A 124 10.59 -13.47 -9.19
CA TYR A 124 9.86 -14.39 -8.33
C TYR A 124 9.51 -15.71 -9.02
N ASN A 125 9.10 -15.67 -10.28
CA ASN A 125 8.81 -16.87 -11.06
C ASN A 125 10.08 -17.71 -11.29
N THR A 126 11.24 -17.07 -11.54
CA THR A 126 12.53 -17.78 -11.68
C THR A 126 13.06 -18.36 -10.38
N LEU A 127 12.75 -17.72 -9.24
CA LEU A 127 13.18 -18.17 -7.91
C LEU A 127 12.23 -19.21 -7.30
N GLY A 128 11.07 -19.48 -7.91
CA GLY A 128 10.06 -20.41 -7.39
C GLY A 128 9.52 -20.03 -6.00
N LEU A 129 9.55 -18.73 -5.66
CA LEU A 129 9.16 -18.24 -4.36
C LEU A 129 7.65 -17.98 -4.32
N ASP A 130 6.91 -18.81 -3.59
CA ASP A 130 5.51 -18.53 -3.24
C ASP A 130 5.44 -17.34 -2.28
N THR A 131 4.81 -16.26 -2.74
CA THR A 131 4.67 -14.99 -2.01
C THR A 131 3.88 -15.11 -0.70
N SER A 132 3.09 -16.17 -0.56
CA SER A 132 2.35 -16.49 0.66
C SER A 132 3.28 -16.85 1.82
N LYS A 133 4.45 -17.45 1.58
CA LYS A 133 5.33 -17.95 2.66
C LYS A 133 6.14 -16.84 3.34
N TRP A 134 6.55 -15.80 2.63
CA TRP A 134 7.36 -14.71 3.22
C TRP A 134 6.49 -13.81 4.11
N LEU A 135 5.25 -13.57 3.69
CA LEU A 135 4.30 -12.74 4.43
C LEU A 135 3.57 -13.50 5.54
N ALA A 136 3.27 -14.79 5.35
CA ALA A 136 2.82 -15.65 6.43
C ALA A 136 3.90 -15.79 7.50
N LYS A 137 5.18 -15.96 7.12
CA LYS A 137 6.28 -16.03 8.08
C LYS A 137 6.50 -14.73 8.87
N ALA A 138 6.28 -13.56 8.26
CA ALA A 138 6.34 -12.28 8.97
C ALA A 138 5.24 -12.12 10.05
N ILE A 139 4.20 -12.97 10.03
CA ILE A 139 3.09 -12.98 11.00
C ILE A 139 3.12 -14.23 11.89
N GLU A 140 3.65 -15.35 11.39
CA GLU A 140 3.86 -16.61 12.10
C GLU A 140 5.15 -16.65 12.92
N ASP A 141 6.08 -15.69 12.76
CA ASP A 141 7.13 -15.49 13.76
C ASP A 141 6.41 -15.28 15.12
N GLU A 142 6.55 -16.30 15.97
CA GLU A 142 5.77 -16.53 17.18
C GLU A 142 5.53 -15.27 18.02
N PRO A 143 4.45 -15.23 18.84
CA PRO A 143 4.20 -14.15 19.78
C PRO A 143 5.28 -14.13 20.89
N GLY A 144 6.48 -13.71 20.55
CA GLY A 144 7.51 -13.36 21.49
C GLY A 144 7.05 -12.15 22.30
N LEU A 145 7.51 -12.08 23.54
CA LEU A 145 7.23 -11.03 24.53
C LEU A 145 7.39 -9.59 23.97
N PHE A 146 8.20 -9.43 22.91
CA PHE A 146 8.44 -8.17 22.19
C PHE A 146 7.27 -7.73 21.29
N SER A 147 6.54 -8.64 20.66
CA SER A 147 5.37 -8.31 19.83
C SER A 147 4.20 -7.84 20.70
N LEU A 148 3.98 -8.50 21.83
CA LEU A 148 2.92 -8.14 22.78
C LEU A 148 3.16 -6.76 23.41
N THR A 149 4.40 -6.49 23.81
CA THR A 149 4.77 -5.20 24.38
C THR A 149 4.67 -4.07 23.36
N SER A 150 5.13 -4.28 22.13
CA SER A 150 5.00 -3.27 21.07
C SER A 150 3.56 -3.06 20.62
N ALA A 151 2.72 -4.11 20.54
CA ALA A 151 1.29 -4.00 20.26
C ALA A 151 0.55 -3.22 21.37
N ILE A 152 0.84 -3.50 22.64
CA ILE A 152 0.24 -2.78 23.77
C ILE A 152 0.65 -1.31 23.76
N VAL A 153 1.94 -1.02 23.51
CA VAL A 153 2.45 0.36 23.43
C VAL A 153 1.86 1.10 22.23
N LEU A 154 1.76 0.47 21.06
CA LEU A 154 1.12 1.05 19.87
C LEU A 154 -0.36 1.30 20.10
N SER A 155 -1.07 0.38 20.74
CA SER A 155 -2.48 0.52 21.06
C SER A 155 -2.72 1.65 22.08
N LEU A 156 -1.86 1.77 23.11
CA LEU A 156 -1.87 2.88 24.07
C LEU A 156 -1.54 4.23 23.42
N LEU A 157 -0.57 4.27 22.51
CA LEU A 157 -0.19 5.48 21.77
C LEU A 157 -1.30 5.91 20.82
N LEU A 158 -1.95 4.97 20.12
CA LEU A 158 -3.11 5.25 19.28
C LEU A 158 -4.29 5.77 20.10
N LEU A 159 -4.58 5.16 21.24
CA LEU A 159 -5.60 5.63 22.19
C LEU A 159 -5.29 7.03 22.71
N ARG A 160 -4.03 7.31 23.07
CA ARG A 160 -3.62 8.67 23.49
C ARG A 160 -3.67 9.69 22.37
N ALA A 161 -3.27 9.32 21.16
CA ALA A 161 -3.35 10.20 19.99
C ALA A 161 -4.81 10.54 19.63
N LEU A 162 -5.71 9.55 19.70
CA LEU A 162 -7.15 9.76 19.50
C LEU A 162 -7.78 10.59 20.64
N ALA A 163 -7.44 10.29 21.89
CA ALA A 163 -7.96 11.02 23.06
C ALA A 163 -7.47 12.47 23.10
N GLY A 164 -6.20 12.73 22.79
CA GLY A 164 -5.64 14.08 22.70
C GLY A 164 -6.33 14.92 21.63
N ARG A 165 -6.72 14.31 20.50
CA ARG A 165 -7.43 14.99 19.41
C ARG A 165 -8.89 15.31 19.74
N PHE A 166 -9.53 14.51 20.60
CA PHE A 166 -10.90 14.78 21.08
C PHE A 166 -10.95 15.79 22.22
N LEU A 167 -9.87 15.92 23.00
CA LEU A 167 -9.80 16.83 24.15
C LEU A 167 -9.27 18.22 23.79
N ASN A 168 -8.57 18.38 22.66
CA ASN A 168 -8.02 19.65 22.18
C ASN A 168 -8.89 20.32 21.09
N ARG A 169 -10.19 19.99 21.06
CA ARG A 169 -11.23 20.62 20.23
C ARG A 169 -12.16 21.45 21.07
#